data_AF-A0A965CUJ7-F1
#
_entry.id   AF-A0A965CUJ7-F1
#
_cell.length_a   1.000
_cell.length_b   1.000
_cell.length_c   1.000
_cell.angle_alpha   90.00
_cell.angle_beta   90.00
_cell.angle_gamma   90.00
#
_symmetry.space_group_name_H-M   'P 1'
#
loop_
_entity.id
_entity.type
_entity.pdbx_description
1 polymer ?
#
loop_
_entity_poly.entity_id
_entity_poly.type
_entity_poly.pdbx_seq_one_letter_code
_entity_poly.pdbx_strand_id
1 'polypeptide(L)'
;MANETLHQSDRLALLQRREELFRALLELSQRQFAEKETREWDWLLERKQECIDELVQLDELENQWTELHALEFSPEELKIVENLESLLKRIRESEEAFETNMNHEKQLLSKEMNQLRQQVNYSTGMKNTAPGRTKKVF
;
A
#
# COMPACT_ATOMS: atom_id res chain seq x y z
N MET A 1 12.32 10.17 33.51
CA MET A 1 12.07 10.69 32.15
C MET A 1 11.00 11.74 32.32
N ALA A 2 11.26 12.97 31.86
CA ALA A 2 10.48 14.14 32.22
C ALA A 2 9.01 13.95 31.83
N ASN A 3 8.12 14.20 32.78
CA ASN A 3 6.69 14.37 32.55
C ASN A 3 6.53 15.72 31.83
N GLU A 4 6.86 15.77 30.54
CA GLU A 4 6.58 16.93 29.70
C GLU A 4 5.08 16.91 29.45
N THR A 5 4.35 17.66 30.27
CA THR A 5 2.91 17.88 30.09
C THR A 5 2.69 18.58 28.76
N LEU A 6 1.95 17.94 27.86
CA LEU A 6 1.53 18.52 26.59
C LEU A 6 0.89 19.89 26.82
N HIS A 7 1.42 20.90 26.15
CA HIS A 7 0.98 22.28 26.20
C HIS A 7 -0.09 22.57 25.14
N GLN A 8 -0.87 23.63 25.35
CA GLN A 8 -1.94 24.02 24.42
C GLN A 8 -1.43 24.33 23.00
N SER A 9 -0.18 24.80 22.87
CA SER A 9 0.47 25.03 21.58
C SER A 9 0.76 23.75 20.78
N ASP A 10 0.72 22.58 21.44
CA ASP A 10 1.25 21.35 20.85
C ASP A 10 0.27 20.72 19.86
N ARG A 11 -1.04 21.01 19.95
CA ARG A 11 -2.03 20.51 18.98
C ARG A 11 -1.73 20.95 17.56
N LEU A 12 -1.37 22.22 17.36
CA LEU A 12 -1.01 22.71 16.03
C LEU A 12 0.21 21.95 15.48
N ALA A 13 1.21 21.67 16.32
CA ALA A 13 2.39 20.91 15.92
C ALA A 13 2.04 19.44 15.58
N LEU A 14 1.17 18.80 16.37
CA LEU A 14 0.67 17.45 16.11
C LEU A 14 -0.07 17.37 14.76
N LEU A 15 -0.97 18.33 14.51
CA LEU A 15 -1.72 18.42 13.25
C LEU A 15 -0.82 18.68 12.04
N GLN A 16 0.17 19.57 12.17
CA GLN A 16 1.16 19.82 11.12
C GLN A 16 1.99 18.58 10.82
N ARG A 17 2.44 17.87 11.86
CA ARG A 17 3.21 16.64 11.69
C ARG A 17 2.40 15.55 10.99
N ARG A 18 1.12 15.41 11.36
CA ARG A 18 0.18 14.52 10.67
C ARG A 18 0.02 14.87 9.20
N GLU A 19 -0.06 16.16 8.87
CA GLU A 19 -0.17 16.62 7.48
C GLU A 19 1.07 16.24 6.66
N GLU A 20 2.26 16.40 7.23
CA GLU A 20 3.52 15.96 6.59
C GLU A 20 3.52 14.47 6.29
N LEU A 21 3.09 13.64 7.25
CA LEU A 21 3.02 12.18 7.09
C LEU A 21 2.01 11.77 6.01
N PHE A 22 0.84 12.42 5.96
CA PHE A 22 -0.14 12.15 4.90
C PHE A 22 0.37 12.54 3.52
N ARG A 23 1.12 13.66 3.40
CA ARG A 23 1.76 14.03 2.13
C ARG A 23 2.80 13.00 1.70
N ALA A 24 3.63 12.53 2.63
CA ALA A 24 4.62 11.48 2.37
C ALA A 24 3.95 10.17 1.94
N LEU A 25 2.90 9.73 2.63
CA LEU A 25 2.13 8.55 2.26
C LEU A 25 1.51 8.68 0.87
N LEU A 26 0.97 9.84 0.53
CA LEU A 26 0.43 10.08 -0.80
C LEU A 26 1.50 9.98 -1.89
N GLU A 27 2.67 10.55 -1.66
CA GLU A 27 3.80 10.45 -2.59
C GLU A 27 4.22 8.98 -2.80
N LEU A 28 4.37 8.21 -1.72
CA LEU A 28 4.68 6.78 -1.76
C LEU A 28 3.57 5.98 -2.48
N SER A 29 2.31 6.33 -2.22
CA SER A 29 1.13 5.74 -2.87
C SER A 29 1.07 6.04 -4.37
N GLN A 30 1.64 7.14 -4.83
CA GLN A 30 1.69 7.43 -6.27
C GLN A 30 2.92 6.80 -6.93
N ARG A 31 4.03 6.72 -6.19
CA ARG A 31 5.27 6.12 -6.68
C ARG A 31 5.15 4.64 -7.04
N GLN A 32 4.29 3.90 -6.32
CA GLN A 32 4.06 2.48 -6.58
C GLN A 32 3.62 2.15 -8.02
N PHE A 33 3.02 3.11 -8.73
CA PHE A 33 2.65 2.92 -10.15
C PHE A 33 3.85 2.94 -11.11
N ALA A 34 4.98 3.50 -10.69
CA ALA A 34 6.21 3.57 -11.50
C ALA A 34 7.17 2.42 -11.25
N GLU A 35 7.03 1.73 -10.10
CA GLU A 35 7.95 0.68 -9.68
C GLU A 35 7.71 -0.63 -10.43
N LYS A 36 8.80 -1.21 -10.96
CA LYS A 36 8.76 -2.45 -11.76
C LYS A 36 9.62 -3.57 -11.17
N GLU A 37 10.50 -3.24 -10.22
CA GLU A 37 11.47 -4.16 -9.65
C GLU A 37 11.08 -4.56 -8.23
N THR A 38 11.19 -5.85 -7.90
CA THR A 38 10.83 -6.43 -6.60
C THR A 38 11.54 -5.81 -5.41
N ARG A 39 12.77 -5.31 -5.58
CA ARG A 39 13.54 -4.68 -4.50
C ARG A 39 13.00 -3.30 -4.11
N GLU A 40 12.49 -2.56 -5.07
CA GLU A 40 11.91 -1.23 -4.84
C GLU A 40 10.56 -1.34 -4.10
N TRP A 41 9.88 -2.49 -4.21
CA TRP A 41 8.65 -2.79 -3.47
C TRP A 41 8.89 -2.94 -1.97
N ASP A 42 9.91 -3.70 -1.56
CA ASP A 42 10.23 -3.89 -0.14
C ASP A 42 10.53 -2.54 0.53
N TRP A 43 11.37 -1.71 -0.11
CA TRP A 43 11.68 -0.36 0.36
C TRP A 43 10.43 0.53 0.45
N LEU A 44 9.56 0.50 -0.56
CA LEU A 44 8.35 1.32 -0.60
C LEU A 44 7.36 0.92 0.50
N LEU A 45 7.21 -0.39 0.75
CA LEU A 45 6.36 -0.91 1.82
C LEU A 45 6.91 -0.56 3.20
N GLU A 46 8.21 -0.73 3.42
CA GLU A 46 8.87 -0.30 4.66
C GLU A 46 8.63 1.19 4.92
N ARG A 47 8.83 2.04 3.90
CA ARG A 47 8.66 3.49 4.05
C ARG A 47 7.21 3.89 4.34
N LYS A 48 6.23 3.20 3.75
CA LYS A 48 4.81 3.39 4.09
C LYS A 48 4.52 2.95 5.53
N GLN A 49 5.08 1.82 5.96
CA GLN A 49 4.89 1.31 7.30
C GLN A 49 5.45 2.27 8.36
N GLU A 50 6.63 2.83 8.14
CA GLU A 50 7.22 3.84 9.04
C GLU A 50 6.31 5.06 9.21
N CYS A 51 5.68 5.53 8.13
CA CYS A 51 4.69 6.62 8.23
C CYS A 51 3.46 6.21 9.04
N ILE A 52 2.97 4.98 8.88
CA ILE A 52 1.82 4.46 9.63
C ILE A 52 2.17 4.34 11.12
N ASP A 53 3.34 3.80 11.46
CA ASP A 53 3.78 3.63 12.84
C ASP A 53 3.90 4.98 13.55
N GLU A 54 4.39 6.02 12.86
CA GLU A 54 4.45 7.38 13.39
C GLU A 54 3.05 7.99 13.56
N LEU A 55 2.12 7.75 12.63
CA LEU A 55 0.73 8.21 12.75
C LEU A 55 0.03 7.60 13.97
N VAL A 56 0.27 6.32 14.25
CA VAL A 56 -0.26 5.65 15.46
C VAL A 56 0.26 6.31 16.73
N GLN A 57 1.56 6.68 16.78
CA GLN A 57 2.12 7.41 17.91
C GLN A 57 1.50 8.82 18.05
N LEU A 58 1.25 9.50 16.92
CA LEU A 58 0.56 10.79 16.94
C LEU A 58 -0.89 10.67 17.43
N ASP A 59 -1.61 9.60 17.08
CA ASP A 59 -2.97 9.36 17.59
C ASP A 59 -2.98 9.25 19.12
N GLU A 60 -1.99 8.55 19.71
CA GLU A 60 -1.86 8.47 21.16
C GLU A 60 -1.61 9.85 21.80
N LEU A 61 -0.74 10.66 21.20
CA LEU A 61 -0.43 12.02 21.68
C LEU A 61 -1.63 12.97 21.53
N GLU A 62 -2.35 12.91 20.42
CA GLU A 62 -3.55 13.73 20.20
C GLU A 62 -4.68 13.36 21.16
N ASN A 63 -4.86 12.07 21.45
CA ASN A 63 -5.82 11.62 22.45
C ASN A 63 -5.48 12.15 23.85
N GLN A 64 -4.20 12.03 24.27
CA GLN A 64 -3.73 12.59 25.55
C GLN A 64 -3.90 14.11 25.61
N TRP A 65 -3.59 14.82 24.52
CA TRP A 65 -3.78 16.26 24.45
C TRP A 65 -5.25 16.64 24.61
N THR A 66 -6.15 15.93 23.91
CA THR A 66 -7.60 16.19 23.90
C THR A 66 -8.23 15.97 25.28
N GLU A 67 -7.79 14.94 26.01
CA GLU A 67 -8.22 14.70 27.39
C GLU A 67 -7.79 15.83 28.34
N LEU A 68 -6.60 16.41 28.12
CA LEU A 68 -6.06 17.49 28.96
C LEU A 68 -6.63 18.87 28.60
N HIS A 69 -6.92 19.10 27.31
CA HIS A 69 -7.28 20.40 26.76
C HIS A 69 -8.53 20.25 25.87
N ALA A 70 -9.71 20.18 26.49
CA ALA A 70 -10.98 20.10 25.77
C ALA A 70 -11.36 21.46 25.13
N LEU A 71 -10.63 21.86 24.08
CA LEU A 71 -10.77 23.13 23.38
C LEU A 71 -11.28 22.95 21.94
N GLU A 72 -12.07 23.91 21.47
CA GLU A 72 -12.45 24.02 20.07
C GLU A 72 -11.23 24.30 19.17
N PHE A 73 -11.31 23.88 17.91
CA PHE A 73 -10.27 24.17 16.92
C PHE A 73 -10.23 25.66 16.60
N SER A 74 -9.03 26.21 16.54
CA SER A 74 -8.77 27.52 15.95
C SER A 74 -8.95 27.50 14.42
N PRO A 75 -9.14 28.65 13.76
CA PRO A 75 -9.27 28.72 12.30
C PRO A 75 -8.08 28.13 11.53
N GLU A 76 -6.87 28.25 12.08
CA GLU A 76 -5.66 27.69 11.48
C GLU A 76 -5.66 26.16 11.56
N GLU A 77 -6.06 25.60 12.70
CA GLU A 77 -6.15 24.16 12.88
C GLU A 77 -7.29 23.56 12.04
N LEU A 78 -8.44 24.24 11.94
CA LEU A 78 -9.54 23.82 11.07
C LEU A 78 -9.09 23.67 9.62
N LYS A 79 -8.30 24.63 9.11
CA LYS A 79 -7.74 24.55 7.75
C LYS A 79 -6.83 23.33 7.56
N ILE A 80 -6.05 22.98 8.58
CA ILE A 80 -5.21 21.77 8.53
C ILE A 80 -6.09 20.53 8.54
N VAL A 81 -7.14 20.47 9.37
CA VAL A 81 -8.08 19.35 9.40
C VAL A 81 -8.77 19.14 8.03
N GLU A 82 -9.24 20.21 7.39
CA GLU A 82 -9.81 20.14 6.03
C GLU A 82 -8.78 19.61 5.01
N ASN A 83 -7.52 20.05 5.10
CA ASN A 83 -6.45 19.52 4.26
C ASN A 83 -6.19 18.04 4.52
N LEU A 84 -6.20 17.61 5.78
CA LEU A 84 -6.00 16.21 6.18
C LEU A 84 -7.10 15.31 5.60
N GLU A 85 -8.36 15.73 5.66
CA GLU A 85 -9.48 15.01 5.04
C GLU A 85 -9.30 14.86 3.52
N SER A 86 -8.89 15.94 2.86
CA SER A 86 -8.60 15.94 1.42
C SER A 86 -7.45 14.98 1.08
N LEU A 87 -6.36 15.01 1.85
CA LEU A 87 -5.20 14.12 1.66
C LEU A 87 -5.59 12.66 1.87
N LEU A 88 -6.30 12.34 2.94
CA LEU A 88 -6.73 10.98 3.25
C LEU A 88 -7.61 10.40 2.15
N LYS A 89 -8.54 11.21 1.60
CA LYS A 89 -9.34 10.80 0.45
C LYS A 89 -8.47 10.45 -0.76
N ARG A 90 -7.48 11.29 -1.09
CA ARG A 90 -6.58 11.06 -2.23
C ARG A 90 -5.68 9.84 -2.05
N ILE A 91 -5.18 9.62 -0.83
CA ILE A 91 -4.41 8.43 -0.47
C ILE A 91 -5.26 7.19 -0.71
N ARG A 92 -6.49 7.18 -0.17
CA ARG A 92 -7.42 6.07 -0.34
C ARG A 92 -7.73 5.78 -1.80
N GLU A 93 -8.05 6.80 -2.59
CA GLU A 93 -8.30 6.65 -4.04
C GLU A 93 -7.08 6.06 -4.77
N SER A 94 -5.87 6.48 -4.40
CA SER A 94 -4.62 5.98 -4.97
C SER A 94 -4.36 4.51 -4.61
N GLU A 95 -4.55 4.13 -3.35
CA GLU A 95 -4.39 2.73 -2.90
C GLU A 95 -5.45 1.79 -3.51
N GLU A 96 -6.73 2.21 -3.56
CA GLU A 96 -7.80 1.42 -4.18
C GLU A 96 -7.56 1.22 -5.69
N ALA A 97 -7.09 2.26 -6.38
CA ALA A 97 -6.72 2.16 -7.79
C ALA A 97 -5.55 1.20 -8.01
N PHE A 98 -4.56 1.23 -7.12
CA PHE A 98 -3.41 0.35 -7.19
C PHE A 98 -3.77 -1.11 -6.90
N GLU A 99 -4.59 -1.36 -5.87
CA GLU A 99 -5.12 -2.69 -5.57
C GLU A 99 -5.89 -3.28 -6.76
N THR A 100 -6.70 -2.46 -7.42
CA THR A 100 -7.44 -2.86 -8.64
C THR A 100 -6.48 -3.28 -9.75
N ASN A 101 -5.41 -2.52 -9.97
CA ASN A 101 -4.39 -2.85 -10.96
C ASN A 101 -3.67 -4.18 -10.64
N MET A 102 -3.24 -4.37 -9.39
CA MET A 102 -2.59 -5.61 -8.94
C MET A 102 -3.49 -6.83 -9.08
N ASN A 103 -4.78 -6.70 -8.76
CA ASN A 103 -5.74 -7.77 -8.98
C ASN A 103 -5.90 -8.12 -10.46
N HIS A 104 -5.87 -7.13 -11.35
CA HIS A 104 -5.90 -7.35 -12.79
C HIS A 104 -4.65 -8.10 -13.28
N GLU A 105 -3.45 -7.66 -12.88
CA GLU A 105 -2.19 -8.32 -13.24
C GLU A 105 -2.14 -9.77 -12.74
N LYS A 106 -2.58 -10.02 -11.50
CA LYS A 106 -2.68 -11.37 -10.93
C LYS A 106 -3.59 -12.27 -11.78
N GLN A 107 -4.72 -11.76 -12.27
CA GLN A 107 -5.63 -12.53 -13.12
C GLN A 107 -5.00 -12.85 -14.48
N LEU A 108 -4.27 -11.90 -15.08
CA LEU A 108 -3.54 -12.11 -16.33
C LEU A 108 -2.45 -13.17 -16.17
N LEU A 109 -1.59 -13.03 -15.15
CA LEU A 109 -0.53 -13.99 -14.85
C LEU A 109 -1.11 -15.40 -14.59
N SER A 110 -2.23 -15.50 -13.89
CA SER A 110 -2.91 -16.78 -13.66
C SER A 110 -3.38 -17.43 -14.97
N LYS A 111 -3.89 -16.64 -15.91
CA LYS A 111 -4.29 -17.15 -17.25
C LYS A 111 -3.08 -17.62 -18.05
N GLU A 112 -2.00 -16.83 -18.08
CA GLU A 112 -0.76 -17.19 -18.77
C GLU A 112 -0.14 -18.47 -18.18
N MET A 113 -0.08 -18.61 -16.86
CA MET A 113 0.40 -19.82 -16.20
C MET A 113 -0.42 -21.05 -16.57
N ASN A 114 -1.75 -20.92 -16.66
CA ASN A 114 -2.61 -22.01 -17.10
C ASN A 114 -2.35 -22.42 -18.55
N GLN A 115 -2.15 -21.43 -19.45
CA GLN A 115 -1.79 -21.70 -20.84
C GLN A 115 -0.43 -22.41 -20.96
N LEU A 116 0.59 -21.95 -20.24
CA LEU A 116 1.91 -22.60 -20.23
C LEU A 116 1.82 -24.04 -19.73
N ARG A 117 1.04 -24.32 -18.66
CA ARG A 117 0.81 -25.69 -18.19
C ARG A 117 0.17 -26.56 -19.26
N GLN A 118 -0.83 -26.04 -19.98
CA GLN A 118 -1.46 -26.78 -21.10
C GLN A 118 -0.45 -27.07 -22.21
N GLN A 119 0.39 -26.10 -22.59
CA GLN A 119 1.43 -26.28 -23.61
C GLN A 119 2.47 -27.34 -23.20
N VAL A 120 2.94 -27.28 -21.95
CA VAL A 120 3.87 -28.28 -21.40
C VAL A 120 3.24 -29.67 -21.43
N ASN A 121 2.00 -29.81 -20.95
CA ASN A 121 1.30 -31.10 -20.94
C ASN A 121 1.07 -31.64 -22.36
N TYR A 122 0.69 -30.79 -23.32
CA TYR A 122 0.55 -31.18 -24.72
C TYR A 122 1.88 -31.66 -25.32
N SER A 123 2.97 -30.94 -25.10
CA SER A 123 4.31 -31.32 -25.58
C SER A 123 4.82 -32.63 -24.96
N THR A 124 4.41 -32.94 -23.73
CA THR A 124 4.73 -34.18 -23.03
C THR A 124 3.93 -35.37 -23.62
N GLY A 125 2.68 -35.14 -24.01
CA GLY A 125 1.85 -36.11 -24.73
C GLY A 125 2.38 -36.47 -26.13
N MET A 126 3.01 -35.51 -26.84
CA MET A 126 3.62 -35.75 -28.15
C MET A 126 4.95 -36.53 -28.08
N LYS A 127 5.72 -36.43 -26.99
CA LYS A 127 6.97 -37.21 -26.82
C LYS A 127 6.73 -38.70 -26.61
N ASN A 128 5.51 -39.12 -26.25
CA ASN A 128 5.15 -40.52 -26.03
C ASN A 128 4.55 -41.21 -27.28
N THR A 129 4.43 -40.51 -28.41
CA THR A 129 3.82 -41.04 -29.65
C THR A 129 4.78 -40.98 -30.84
N ALA A 130 5.85 -41.77 -30.78
CA ALA A 130 6.60 -42.19 -31.97
C ALA A 130 6.62 -43.74 -32.07
N PRO A 131 6.60 -44.31 -33.28
CA PRO A 131 5.66 -45.38 -33.63
C PRO A 131 6.22 -46.79 -33.42
N GLY A 132 5.44 -47.64 -32.72
CA GLY A 132 5.64 -49.08 -32.68
C GLY A 132 5.41 -49.71 -34.06
N ARG A 133 6.49 -49.81 -34.83
CA ARG A 133 6.54 -50.53 -36.11
C ARG A 133 6.75 -52.02 -35.82
N THR A 134 5.70 -52.85 -35.88
CA THR A 134 5.81 -54.26 -36.30
C THR A 134 4.47 -54.78 -36.79
N LYS A 135 4.28 -54.80 -38.12
CA LYS A 135 3.43 -55.81 -38.76
C LYS A 135 4.17 -57.15 -38.63
N LYS A 136 3.56 -58.14 -37.98
CA LYS A 136 3.76 -59.55 -38.32
C LYS A 136 2.39 -60.13 -38.64
N VAL A 137 2.17 -60.35 -39.93
CA VAL A 137 1.10 -61.20 -40.44
C VAL A 137 1.70 -62.60 -40.53
N PHE A 138 1.08 -63.56 -39.85
CA PHE A 138 1.18 -64.98 -40.17
C PHE A 138 -0.19 -65.41 -40.69
#